data_AF-A0A0R2AXT8-F1
#
_entry.id   AF-A0A0R2AXT8-F1
#
_cell.length_a   1.000
_cell.length_b   1.000
_cell.length_c   1.000
_cell.angle_alpha   90.00
_cell.angle_beta   90.00
_cell.angle_gamma   90.00
#
_symmetry.space_group_name_H-M   'P 1'
#
loop_
_entity.id
_entity.type
_entity.pdbx_description
1 polymer ?
#
loop_
_entity_poly.entity_id
_entity_poly.type
_entity_poly.pdbx_seq_one_letter_code
_entity_poly.pdbx_strand_id
1 'polypeptide(L)'
;MSFLVGYCYSGGPYPLLKTPLGELLSGLAMVLNIVLLGVYINIYNAPTYDNWFWLTGSIVSLPAVFTIANIMLANNICDKDEDVVIGRKTLAYYLGTKHSLTLLQINYVFSYLGLILGAILGYLPWLILLSLFTVKSDLSASPRLCQSTQ
;
A
#
# COMPACT_ATOMS: atom_id res chain seq x y z
N MET A 1 13.17 14.65 -3.75
CA MET A 1 12.32 14.09 -2.67
C MET A 1 12.40 12.58 -2.58
N SER A 2 12.27 11.84 -3.69
CA SER A 2 12.29 10.36 -3.71
C SER A 2 13.61 9.75 -3.18
N PHE A 3 14.77 10.36 -3.47
CA PHE A 3 16.06 9.95 -2.90
C PHE A 3 16.13 10.11 -1.37
N LEU A 4 15.48 11.14 -0.84
CA LEU A 4 15.49 11.46 0.59
C LEU A 4 14.59 10.48 1.35
N VAL A 5 13.42 10.15 0.76
CA VAL A 5 12.54 9.07 1.22
C VAL A 5 13.29 7.72 1.22
N GLY A 6 13.96 7.36 0.12
CA GLY A 6 14.70 6.11 0.03
C GLY A 6 15.85 6.02 1.04
N TYR A 7 16.55 7.14 1.27
CA TYR A 7 17.59 7.22 2.28
C TYR A 7 17.04 7.10 3.71
N CYS A 8 15.94 7.77 4.04
CA CYS A 8 15.27 7.61 5.34
C CYS A 8 14.66 6.20 5.53
N TYR A 9 14.31 5.52 4.44
CA TYR A 9 13.78 4.16 4.47
C TYR A 9 14.85 3.12 4.84
N SER A 10 16.02 3.17 4.19
CA SER A 10 17.07 2.13 4.35
C SER A 10 18.31 2.58 5.14
N GLY A 11 18.69 3.86 5.09
CA GLY A 11 20.03 4.32 5.45
C GLY A 11 20.16 5.18 6.72
N GLY A 12 19.07 5.46 7.43
CA GLY A 12 19.09 6.27 8.66
C GLY A 12 19.45 5.47 9.93
N PRO A 13 19.87 6.12 11.03
CA PRO A 13 20.15 5.46 12.33
C PRO A 13 18.92 4.77 12.94
N TYR A 14 17.72 5.25 12.59
CA TYR A 14 16.43 4.61 12.85
C TYR A 14 15.70 4.41 11.51
N PRO A 15 16.00 3.35 10.75
CA PRO A 15 15.38 3.13 9.46
C PRO A 15 13.87 2.91 9.65
N LEU A 16 13.05 3.56 8.83
CA LEU A 16 11.59 3.43 8.85
C LEU A 16 11.15 1.97 8.74
N LEU A 17 11.94 1.11 8.08
CA LEU A 17 11.76 -0.34 7.98
C LEU A 17 11.68 -1.07 9.34
N LYS A 18 12.27 -0.50 10.39
CA LYS A 18 12.26 -1.04 11.77
C LYS A 18 11.14 -0.45 12.63
N THR A 19 10.36 0.48 12.09
CA THR A 19 9.28 1.17 12.80
C THR A 19 7.90 0.66 12.34
N PRO A 20 6.89 0.68 13.21
CA PRO A 20 5.54 0.22 12.86
C PRO A 20 4.87 1.06 11.75
N LEU A 21 5.31 2.30 11.54
CA LEU A 21 4.81 3.17 10.47
C LEU A 21 5.43 2.85 9.11
N GLY A 22 6.51 2.06 9.06
CA GLY A 22 7.24 1.74 7.83
C GLY A 22 6.41 1.00 6.79
N GLU A 23 5.43 0.19 7.21
CA GLU A 23 4.57 -0.55 6.29
C GLU A 23 3.67 0.38 5.47
N LEU A 24 2.95 1.30 6.14
CA LEU A 24 2.07 2.25 5.47
C LEU A 24 2.87 3.34 4.73
N LEU A 25 3.94 3.85 5.35
CA LEU A 25 4.78 4.90 4.76
C LEU A 25 5.58 4.40 3.56
N SER A 26 5.99 3.13 3.52
CA SER A 26 6.67 2.57 2.35
C SER A 26 5.75 2.46 1.14
N GLY A 27 4.53 1.95 1.34
CA GLY A 27 3.51 1.89 0.29
C GLY A 27 3.19 3.29 -0.25
N LEU A 28 2.97 4.25 0.64
CA LEU A 28 2.64 5.62 0.26
C LEU A 28 3.82 6.28 -0.48
N ALA A 29 5.02 6.19 0.07
CA ALA A 29 6.15 6.92 -0.49
C ALA A 29 6.70 6.26 -1.77
N MET A 30 6.63 4.94 -1.93
CA MET A 30 7.07 4.29 -3.16
C MET A 30 6.03 4.45 -4.27
N VAL A 31 4.77 4.12 -4.01
CA VAL A 31 3.73 4.02 -5.04
C VAL A 31 3.30 5.37 -5.55
N LEU A 32 3.16 6.36 -4.67
CA LEU A 32 2.82 7.72 -5.09
C LEU A 32 3.88 8.27 -6.07
N ASN A 33 5.16 8.01 -5.81
CA ASN A 33 6.24 8.41 -6.73
C ASN A 33 6.18 7.65 -8.07
N ILE A 34 5.98 6.32 -8.04
CA ILE A 34 5.91 5.51 -9.28
C ILE A 34 4.72 5.94 -10.14
N VAL A 35 3.54 6.09 -9.55
CA VAL A 35 2.31 6.47 -10.27
C VAL A 35 2.43 7.89 -10.82
N LEU A 36 2.87 8.87 -10.01
CA LEU A 36 3.03 10.24 -10.48
C LEU A 36 4.07 10.37 -11.59
N LEU A 37 5.20 9.67 -11.48
CA LEU A 37 6.21 9.65 -12.54
C LEU A 37 5.66 9.01 -13.81
N GLY A 38 4.90 7.92 -13.68
CA GLY A 38 4.23 7.26 -14.80
C GLY A 38 3.27 8.20 -15.52
N VAL A 39 2.38 8.88 -14.78
CA VAL A 39 1.45 9.86 -15.38
C VAL A 39 2.23 11.01 -16.02
N TYR A 40 3.24 11.57 -15.34
CA TYR A 40 4.07 12.67 -15.84
C TYR A 40 4.74 12.35 -17.17
N ILE A 41 5.36 11.17 -17.31
CA ILE A 41 6.02 10.75 -18.55
C ILE A 41 5.01 10.57 -19.68
N ASN A 42 3.81 10.05 -19.38
CA ASN A 42 2.77 9.82 -20.41
C ASN A 42 2.13 11.13 -20.91
N ILE A 43 2.05 12.17 -20.08
CA ILE A 43 1.51 13.48 -20.47
C ILE A 43 2.58 14.47 -20.96
N TYR A 44 3.85 14.05 -21.03
CA TYR A 44 4.98 14.93 -21.35
C TYR A 44 4.82 15.72 -22.66
N ASN A 45 4.10 15.15 -23.65
CA ASN A 45 3.81 15.80 -24.93
C ASN A 45 2.46 16.54 -24.99
N ALA A 46 1.68 16.57 -23.91
CA ALA A 46 0.40 17.25 -23.85
C ALA A 46 0.56 18.68 -23.28
N PRO A 47 -0.03 19.72 -23.90
CA PRO A 47 0.23 21.11 -23.55
C PRO A 47 -0.48 21.61 -22.28
N THR A 48 -1.29 20.77 -21.61
CA THR A 48 -2.10 21.19 -20.45
C THR A 48 -1.56 20.54 -19.18
N TYR A 49 -0.75 21.28 -18.45
CA TYR A 49 -0.45 20.96 -17.06
C TYR A 49 -1.71 21.24 -16.23
N ASP A 50 -2.42 20.18 -15.83
CA ASP A 50 -3.61 20.30 -15.00
C ASP A 50 -3.22 20.69 -13.58
N ASN A 51 -3.79 21.78 -13.05
CA ASN A 51 -3.55 22.22 -11.66
C ASN A 51 -3.93 21.14 -10.63
N TRP A 52 -4.78 20.18 -11.02
CA TRP A 52 -5.21 19.06 -10.19
C TRP A 52 -4.30 17.83 -10.26
N PHE A 53 -3.19 17.87 -11.02
CA PHE A 53 -2.27 16.74 -11.24
C PHE A 53 -1.87 15.99 -9.96
N TRP A 54 -1.54 16.72 -8.89
CA TRP A 54 -1.15 16.11 -7.62
C TRP A 54 -2.31 15.42 -6.92
N LEU A 55 -3.52 15.98 -7.01
CA LEU A 55 -4.71 15.40 -6.41
C LEU A 55 -5.17 14.16 -7.20
N THR A 56 -5.22 14.26 -8.53
CA THR A 56 -5.62 13.15 -9.40
C THR A 56 -4.64 11.98 -9.28
N GLY A 57 -3.35 12.24 -9.34
CA GLY A 57 -2.32 11.22 -9.13
C GLY A 57 -2.39 10.56 -7.76
N SER A 58 -2.69 11.33 -6.71
CA SER A 58 -2.89 10.78 -5.36
C SER A 58 -4.08 9.83 -5.32
N ILE A 59 -5.24 10.23 -5.85
CA ILE A 59 -6.46 9.41 -5.88
C ILE A 59 -6.25 8.12 -6.68
N VAL A 60 -5.62 8.21 -7.86
CA VAL A 60 -5.33 7.06 -8.72
C VAL A 60 -4.35 6.09 -8.03
N SER A 61 -3.42 6.61 -7.24
CA SER A 61 -2.43 5.79 -6.53
C SER A 61 -2.98 5.09 -5.27
N LEU A 62 -4.07 5.58 -4.66
CA LEU A 62 -4.60 5.06 -3.39
C LEU A 62 -4.79 3.54 -3.38
N PRO A 63 -5.43 2.91 -4.38
CA PRO A 63 -5.62 1.46 -4.38
C PRO A 63 -4.30 0.70 -4.33
N ALA A 64 -3.32 1.16 -5.13
CA ALA A 64 -2.00 0.56 -5.21
C ALA A 64 -1.16 0.78 -3.94
N VAL A 65 -1.32 1.92 -3.27
CA VAL A 65 -0.70 2.20 -1.96
C VAL A 65 -1.21 1.19 -0.93
N PHE A 66 -2.52 0.99 -0.84
CA PHE A 66 -3.13 0.07 0.13
C PHE A 66 -2.79 -1.39 -0.15
N THR A 67 -2.73 -1.82 -1.42
CA THR A 67 -2.37 -3.21 -1.74
C THR A 67 -0.91 -3.51 -1.40
N ILE A 68 0.02 -2.59 -1.66
CA ILE A 68 1.43 -2.78 -1.30
C ILE A 68 1.64 -2.71 0.21
N ALA A 69 0.96 -1.80 0.90
CA ALA A 69 0.94 -1.79 2.36
C ALA A 69 0.44 -3.13 2.94
N ASN A 70 -0.57 -3.74 2.30
CA ASN A 70 -1.08 -5.06 2.69
C ASN A 70 -0.10 -6.21 2.44
N ILE A 71 0.68 -6.17 1.36
CA ILE A 71 1.73 -7.16 1.11
C ILE A 71 2.81 -7.07 2.20
N MET A 72 3.25 -5.85 2.53
CA MET A 72 4.22 -5.60 3.60
C MET A 72 3.71 -6.05 4.96
N LEU A 73 2.46 -5.72 5.28
CA LEU A 73 1.80 -6.15 6.51
C LEU A 73 1.65 -7.67 6.57
N ALA A 74 1.25 -8.33 5.49
CA ALA A 74 1.14 -9.79 5.44
C ALA A 74 2.49 -10.46 5.75
N ASN A 75 3.57 -9.99 5.14
CA ASN A 75 4.92 -10.50 5.39
C ASN A 75 5.30 -10.32 6.87
N ASN A 76 5.09 -9.12 7.43
CA ASN A 76 5.42 -8.85 8.82
C ASN A 76 4.54 -9.62 9.83
N ILE A 77 3.33 -10.04 9.44
CA ILE A 77 2.50 -10.93 10.28
C ILE A 77 3.06 -12.35 10.30
N CYS A 78 3.48 -12.89 9.14
CA CYS A 78 4.07 -14.22 9.03
C CYS A 78 5.41 -14.30 9.77
N ASP A 79 6.25 -13.28 9.62
CA ASP A 79 7.62 -13.26 10.17
C ASP A 79 7.64 -12.76 11.63
N LYS A 80 6.47 -12.53 12.24
CA LYS A 80 6.35 -11.89 13.56
C LYS A 80 7.17 -12.59 14.64
N ASP A 81 7.13 -13.93 14.69
CA ASP A 81 7.80 -14.68 15.74
C ASP A 81 9.33 -14.65 15.58
N GLU A 82 9.82 -14.67 14.34
CA GLU A 82 11.25 -14.54 14.00
C GLU A 82 11.77 -13.12 14.22
N ASP A 83 11.00 -12.11 13.79
CA ASP A 83 11.31 -10.69 13.96
C ASP A 83 11.46 -10.31 15.45
N VAL A 84 10.69 -10.96 16.35
CA VAL A 84 10.80 -10.79 17.80
C VAL A 84 12.14 -11.28 18.35
N VAL A 85 12.64 -12.42 17.85
CA VAL A 85 13.94 -12.98 18.26
C VAL A 85 15.09 -12.03 17.87
N ILE A 86 14.97 -11.36 16.73
CA ILE A 86 15.97 -10.42 16.20
C ILE A 86 15.79 -9.00 16.80
N GLY A 87 14.77 -8.79 17.64
CA GLY A 87 14.48 -7.52 18.32
C GLY A 87 13.84 -6.46 17.42
N ARG A 88 13.29 -6.85 16.27
CA ARG A 88 12.58 -5.97 15.34
C ARG A 88 11.12 -5.80 15.79
N LYS A 89 10.66 -4.55 15.92
CA LYS A 89 9.31 -4.22 16.40
C LYS A 89 8.46 -3.60 15.30
N THR A 90 7.87 -4.45 14.46
CA THR A 90 6.97 -4.08 13.36
C THR A 90 5.56 -3.77 13.85
N LEU A 91 4.65 -3.35 12.95
CA LEU A 91 3.24 -3.07 13.32
C LEU A 91 2.56 -4.35 13.84
N ALA A 92 2.87 -5.49 13.23
CA ALA A 92 2.36 -6.80 13.62
C ALA A 92 2.77 -7.21 15.05
N TYR A 93 3.93 -6.75 15.53
CA TYR A 93 4.36 -6.95 16.92
C TYR A 93 3.44 -6.23 17.92
N TYR A 94 3.15 -4.94 17.67
CA TYR A 94 2.34 -4.12 18.59
C TYR A 94 0.85 -4.46 18.55
N LEU A 95 0.28 -4.73 17.37
CA LEU A 95 -1.14 -5.05 17.22
C LEU A 95 -1.45 -6.52 17.56
N GLY A 96 -0.48 -7.40 17.38
CA GLY A 96 -0.67 -8.84 17.41
C GLY A 96 -1.40 -9.36 16.16
N THR A 97 -1.39 -10.67 15.98
CA THR A 97 -1.80 -11.34 14.73
C THR A 97 -3.27 -11.08 14.39
N LYS A 98 -4.18 -11.15 15.37
CA LYS A 98 -5.63 -10.96 15.16
C LYS A 98 -5.99 -9.55 14.66
N HIS A 99 -5.45 -8.51 15.32
CA HIS A 99 -5.71 -7.13 14.90
C HIS A 99 -4.99 -6.78 13.60
N SER A 100 -3.81 -7.35 13.36
CA SER A 100 -3.08 -7.15 12.11
C SER A 100 -3.82 -7.75 10.91
N LEU A 101 -4.42 -8.93 11.06
CA LEU A 101 -5.32 -9.51 10.05
C LEU A 101 -6.57 -8.65 9.82
N THR A 102 -7.12 -8.05 10.88
CA THR A 102 -8.25 -7.12 10.76
C THR A 102 -7.85 -5.85 9.99
N LEU A 103 -6.66 -5.30 10.27
CA LEU A 103 -6.12 -4.13 9.58
C LEU A 103 -5.86 -4.43 8.09
N LEU A 104 -5.38 -5.62 7.78
CA LEU A 104 -5.19 -6.09 6.40
C LEU A 104 -6.51 -6.14 5.63
N GLN A 105 -7.59 -6.63 6.26
CA GLN A 105 -8.94 -6.62 5.68
C GLN A 105 -9.48 -5.20 5.47
N ILE A 106 -9.31 -4.31 6.47
CA ILE A 106 -9.73 -2.91 6.40
C ILE A 106 -9.03 -2.19 5.23
N ASN A 107 -7.72 -2.39 5.07
CA ASN A 107 -6.96 -1.81 3.97
C ASN A 107 -7.42 -2.31 2.59
N TYR A 108 -7.84 -3.59 2.47
CA TYR A 108 -8.44 -4.06 1.21
C TYR A 108 -9.73 -3.32 0.91
N VAL A 109 -10.60 -3.13 1.91
CA VAL A 109 -11.83 -2.34 1.75
C VAL A 109 -11.50 -0.91 1.28
N PHE A 110 -10.51 -0.25 1.89
CA PHE A 110 -10.06 1.07 1.45
C PHE A 110 -9.49 1.09 0.03
N SER A 111 -8.76 0.04 -0.36
CA SER A 111 -8.26 -0.09 -1.74
C SER A 111 -9.42 -0.13 -2.75
N TYR A 112 -10.45 -0.96 -2.50
CA TYR A 112 -11.63 -1.03 -3.36
C TYR A 112 -12.45 0.26 -3.36
N LEU A 113 -12.58 0.94 -2.22
CA LEU A 113 -13.20 2.26 -2.15
C LEU A 113 -12.44 3.27 -3.02
N GLY A 114 -11.11 3.23 -3.00
CA GLY A 114 -10.26 4.05 -3.88
C GLY A 114 -10.52 3.78 -5.36
N LEU A 115 -10.70 2.51 -5.76
CA LEU A 115 -11.03 2.14 -7.15
C LEU A 115 -12.40 2.68 -7.57
N ILE A 116 -13.41 2.54 -6.70
CA ILE A 116 -14.76 3.05 -6.94
C ILE A 116 -14.74 4.57 -7.08
N LEU A 117 -14.05 5.27 -6.16
CA LEU A 117 -13.89 6.72 -6.22
C LEU A 117 -13.18 7.16 -7.50
N GLY A 118 -12.08 6.50 -7.88
CA GLY A 118 -11.36 6.79 -9.11
C GLY A 118 -12.22 6.58 -10.37
N ALA A 119 -13.10 5.57 -10.37
CA ALA A 119 -14.02 5.31 -11.48
C ALA A 119 -15.14 6.35 -11.56
N ILE A 120 -15.77 6.70 -10.42
CA ILE A 120 -16.85 7.70 -10.36
C ILE A 120 -16.35 9.09 -10.77
N LEU A 121 -15.12 9.44 -10.38
CA LEU A 121 -14.49 10.71 -10.75
C LEU A 121 -14.00 10.73 -12.22
N GLY A 122 -14.12 9.63 -12.95
CA GLY A 122 -13.72 9.52 -14.35
C GLY A 122 -12.20 9.44 -14.58
N TYR A 123 -11.40 9.28 -13.53
CA TYR A 123 -9.94 9.12 -13.65
C TYR A 123 -9.54 7.71 -14.06
N LEU A 124 -10.36 6.71 -13.74
CA LEU A 124 -10.13 5.30 -14.04
C LEU A 124 -11.19 4.78 -15.02
N PRO A 125 -10.84 3.92 -15.99
CA PRO A 125 -11.81 3.29 -16.88
C PRO A 125 -12.76 2.39 -16.10
N TRP A 126 -14.03 2.32 -16.53
CA TRP A 126 -15.06 1.46 -15.92
C TRP A 126 -14.68 -0.03 -15.85
N LEU A 127 -13.77 -0.47 -16.72
CA LEU A 127 -13.19 -1.83 -16.72
C LEU A 127 -12.57 -2.20 -15.36
N ILE A 128 -12.08 -1.22 -14.60
CA ILE A 128 -11.48 -1.47 -13.27
C ILE A 128 -12.51 -2.00 -12.26
N LEU A 129 -13.81 -1.75 -12.46
CA LEU A 129 -14.84 -2.31 -11.59
C LEU A 129 -14.92 -3.84 -11.65
N LEU A 130 -14.36 -4.49 -12.70
CA LEU A 130 -14.22 -5.95 -12.73
C LEU A 130 -13.33 -6.48 -11.59
N SER A 131 -12.42 -5.67 -11.06
CA SER A 131 -11.63 -6.04 -9.88
C SER A 131 -12.49 -6.28 -8.63
N LEU A 132 -13.72 -5.75 -8.56
CA LEU A 132 -14.63 -5.99 -7.45
C LEU A 132 -15.05 -7.47 -7.34
N PHE A 133 -14.91 -8.26 -8.41
CA PHE A 133 -15.14 -9.70 -8.34
C PHE A 133 -14.11 -10.42 -7.46
N THR A 134 -12.90 -9.86 -7.27
CA THR A 134 -11.86 -10.45 -6.41
C THR A 134 -12.05 -10.14 -4.93
N VAL A 135 -12.99 -9.27 -4.56
CA VAL A 135 -13.23 -8.88 -3.15
C VAL A 135 -13.42 -10.11 -2.25
N LYS A 136 -14.20 -11.09 -2.73
CA LYS A 136 -14.45 -12.32 -1.96
C LYS A 136 -13.21 -13.19 -1.82
N SER A 137 -12.39 -13.30 -2.88
CA SER A 137 -11.14 -14.08 -2.81
C SER A 137 -10.14 -13.44 -1.86
N ASP A 138 -9.99 -12.12 -1.95
CA ASP A 138 -8.92 -11.38 -1.28
C ASP A 138 -9.22 -11.27 0.23
N LEU A 139 -10.49 -11.06 0.58
CA LEU A 139 -10.93 -11.06 1.98
C LEU A 139 -10.87 -12.47 2.59
N SER A 140 -11.14 -13.52 1.82
CA SER A 140 -11.08 -14.92 2.29
C SER A 140 -9.67 -15.50 2.32
N ALA A 141 -8.73 -14.93 1.57
CA ALA A 141 -7.31 -15.30 1.60
C ALA A 141 -6.62 -14.76 2.87
N SER A 142 -7.07 -13.62 3.40
CA SER A 142 -6.46 -12.96 4.56
C SER A 142 -6.18 -13.88 5.77
N PRO A 143 -7.13 -14.66 6.32
CA PRO A 143 -6.86 -15.53 7.46
C PRO A 143 -6.05 -16.80 7.11
N ARG A 144 -5.95 -17.16 5.82
CA ARG A 144 -5.23 -18.36 5.36
C ARG A 144 -3.73 -18.13 5.17
N LEU A 145 -3.32 -16.87 4.96
CA LEU A 145 -1.93 -16.49 4.72
C LEU A 145 -0.94 -16.93 5.82
N CYS A 146 -1.37 -16.99 7.07
CA CYS A 146 -0.49 -17.38 8.19
C CYS A 146 -0.67 -18.84 8.64
N GLN A 147 -1.68 -19.57 8.14
CA GLN A 147 -1.92 -20.96 8.52
C GLN A 147 -1.07 -21.95 7.69
N SER A 148 -0.47 -21.52 6.58
CA SER A 148 0.37 -22.37 5.74
C SER A 148 1.84 -22.45 6.18
N THR A 149 2.24 -21.64 7.15
CA THR A 149 3.64 -21.43 7.53
C THR A 149 3.93 -21.82 8.99
N GLN A 150 2.92 -22.31 9.72
CA GLN A 150 3.06 -23.02 11.01
C GLN A 150 2.94 -24.52 10.80
#